data_AF-A0A0R2DGM7-F1
#
_entry.id   AF-A0A0R2DGM7-F1
#
_cell.length_a   1.000
_cell.length_b   1.000
_cell.length_c   1.000
_cell.angle_alpha   90.00
_cell.angle_beta   90.00
_cell.angle_gamma   90.00
#
_symmetry.space_group_name_H-M   'P 1'
#
loop_
_entity.id
_entity.type
_entity.pdbx_description
1 polymer ?
#
loop_
_entity_poly.entity_id
_entity_poly.type
_entity_poly.pdbx_seq_one_letter_code
_entity_poly.pdbx_strand_id
1 'polypeptide(L)'
;MIPLLLVSLILGIYAIQQAAPTVKTSFDFVSWLLIILLFTGFTLAFSHLAQIIQYPLRFCGWLLIGLIGLFGFIWRTKVSPQPLIKLTVFHNRSFNYHLIAFFLIQLCVLGLAFILPNYIQLVNGQSALLAGLFVLPGAALGAIFAPLGGRILDRYGAAKPILTGASILTVALFLFVILGMRLTGLLILLIYLLLMIGTGLTMGNTMTSGLNQLTLAQQADGNALFNTLQQFAGAVGTSLVSALITLVQVQASGSAARKIALGATVAFGLLFVFMLLNLIVISMAMKRRQ
;
A
#
# COMPACT_ATOMS: atom_id res chain seq x y z
N MET A 1 9.54 13.19 15.69
CA MET A 1 8.37 13.70 14.95
C MET A 1 7.86 15.04 15.51
N ILE A 2 7.79 15.24 16.84
CA ILE A 2 7.26 16.49 17.46
C ILE A 2 7.94 17.78 16.96
N PRO A 3 9.29 17.89 16.86
CA PRO A 3 9.91 19.14 16.39
C PRO A 3 9.56 19.47 14.94
N LEU A 4 9.53 18.45 14.07
CA LEU A 4 9.14 18.60 12.68
C LEU A 4 7.67 19.04 12.54
N LEU A 5 6.77 18.47 13.36
CA LEU A 5 5.35 18.84 13.39
C LEU A 5 5.14 20.29 13.82
N LEU A 6 5.88 20.76 14.83
CA LEU A 6 5.82 22.17 15.28
C LEU A 6 6.30 23.13 14.19
N VAL A 7 7.41 22.82 13.53
CA VAL A 7 7.92 23.62 12.41
C VAL A 7 6.92 23.64 11.24
N SER A 8 6.36 22.48 10.88
CA SER A 8 5.32 22.37 9.87
C SER A 8 4.05 23.16 10.21
N LEU A 9 3.62 23.16 11.48
CA LEU A 9 2.46 23.91 11.94
C LEU A 9 2.68 25.41 11.83
N ILE A 10 3.83 25.89 12.31
CA ILE A 10 4.22 27.31 12.26
C ILE A 10 4.24 27.76 10.79
N LEU A 11 4.95 27.03 9.92
CA LEU A 11 5.00 27.34 8.49
C LEU A 11 3.61 27.30 7.84
N GLY A 12 2.77 26.32 8.20
CA GLY A 12 1.40 26.20 7.69
C GLY A 12 0.53 27.42 8.03
N ILE A 13 0.60 27.92 9.27
CA ILE A 13 -0.15 29.11 9.69
C ILE A 13 0.24 30.35 8.87
N TYR A 14 1.52 30.50 8.52
CA TYR A 14 2.00 31.66 7.77
C TYR A 14 1.89 31.51 6.24
N ALA A 15 1.95 30.28 5.72
CA ALA A 15 2.01 30.02 4.28
C ALA A 15 0.68 29.60 3.64
N ILE A 16 -0.25 28.99 4.40
CA ILE A 16 -1.54 28.55 3.86
C ILE A 16 -2.45 29.77 3.72
N GLN A 17 -2.55 30.29 2.50
CA GLN A 17 -3.52 31.32 2.14
C GLN A 17 -4.81 30.65 1.66
N GLN A 18 -5.94 31.16 2.13
CA GLN A 18 -7.28 30.68 1.76
C GLN A 18 -7.54 30.99 0.28
N ALA A 19 -7.26 30.02 -0.61
CA ALA A 19 -7.38 30.21 -2.06
C ALA A 19 -8.81 30.10 -2.60
N ALA A 20 -9.75 29.54 -1.84
CA ALA A 20 -11.14 29.33 -2.27
C ALA A 20 -12.16 29.76 -1.20
N PRO A 21 -13.32 30.31 -1.60
CA PRO A 21 -14.39 30.71 -0.69
C PRO A 21 -14.94 29.50 0.08
N THR A 22 -15.21 29.70 1.38
CA THR A 22 -15.71 28.66 2.27
C THR A 22 -17.17 28.35 1.97
N VAL A 23 -17.48 27.07 1.72
CA VAL A 23 -18.85 26.58 1.56
C VAL A 23 -19.26 25.88 2.86
N LYS A 24 -20.42 26.23 3.42
CA LYS A 24 -20.99 25.51 4.57
C LYS A 24 -21.49 24.14 4.10
N THR A 25 -20.65 23.11 4.24
CA THR A 25 -21.06 21.72 4.07
C THR A 25 -21.36 21.09 5.43
N SER A 26 -22.45 20.33 5.52
CA SER A 26 -22.75 19.58 6.74
C SER A 26 -21.85 18.34 6.79
N PHE A 27 -21.09 18.18 7.87
CA PHE A 27 -20.24 17.00 8.04
C PHE A 27 -21.10 15.75 8.29
N ASP A 28 -20.96 14.73 7.45
CA ASP A 28 -21.69 13.47 7.62
C ASP A 28 -21.01 12.59 8.69
N PHE A 29 -21.29 12.89 9.96
CA PHE A 29 -20.74 12.19 11.12
C PHE A 29 -21.02 10.68 11.10
N VAL A 30 -22.17 10.27 10.55
CA VAL A 30 -22.56 8.86 10.44
C VAL A 30 -21.65 8.15 9.44
N SER A 31 -21.43 8.73 8.26
CA SER A 31 -20.48 8.18 7.27
C SER A 31 -19.06 8.08 7.85
N TRP A 32 -18.63 9.08 8.61
CA TRP A 32 -17.33 9.07 9.29
C TRP A 32 -17.20 7.93 10.29
N LEU A 33 -18.20 7.70 11.15
CA LEU A 33 -18.20 6.59 12.10
C LEU A 33 -18.19 5.23 11.39
N LEU A 34 -18.96 5.09 10.30
CA LEU A 34 -19.00 3.86 9.51
C LEU A 34 -17.66 3.55 8.83
N ILE A 35 -16.94 4.58 8.35
CA ILE A 35 -15.56 4.46 7.85
C ILE A 35 -14.62 3.99 8.95
N ILE A 36 -14.74 4.51 10.18
CA ILE A 36 -13.95 4.03 11.32
C ILE A 36 -14.21 2.55 11.57
N LEU A 37 -15.47 2.14 11.67
CA LEU A 37 -15.83 0.73 11.88
C LEU A 37 -15.32 -0.16 10.74
N LEU A 38 -15.44 0.30 9.49
CA LEU A 38 -14.92 -0.38 8.30
C LEU A 38 -13.41 -0.64 8.44
N PHE A 39 -12.60 0.40 8.57
CA PHE A 39 -11.14 0.27 8.54
C PHE A 39 -10.59 -0.39 9.79
N THR A 40 -11.08 -0.04 10.98
CA THR A 40 -10.66 -0.65 12.24
C THR A 40 -11.08 -2.11 12.30
N GLY A 41 -12.32 -2.44 11.91
CA GLY A 41 -12.83 -3.80 11.90
C GLY A 41 -12.02 -4.71 10.97
N PHE A 42 -11.83 -4.31 9.71
CA PHE A 42 -11.01 -5.10 8.79
C PHE A 42 -9.54 -5.18 9.24
N THR A 43 -8.93 -4.07 9.64
CA THR A 43 -7.53 -4.06 10.10
C THR A 43 -7.33 -5.02 11.25
N LEU A 44 -8.18 -4.96 12.29
CA LEU A 44 -8.07 -5.83 13.45
C LEU A 44 -8.40 -7.29 13.10
N ALA A 45 -9.32 -7.55 12.18
CA ALA A 45 -9.55 -8.90 11.68
C ALA A 45 -8.26 -9.46 11.06
N PHE A 46 -7.64 -8.74 10.13
CA PHE A 46 -6.39 -9.19 9.49
C PHE A 46 -5.21 -9.29 10.47
N SER A 47 -5.11 -8.41 11.48
CA SER A 47 -4.07 -8.52 12.51
C SER A 47 -4.20 -9.77 13.37
N HIS A 48 -5.41 -10.31 13.55
CA HIS A 48 -5.65 -11.57 14.28
C HIS A 48 -5.64 -12.81 13.37
N LEU A 49 -5.37 -12.65 12.07
CA LEU A 49 -5.38 -13.75 11.10
C LEU A 49 -4.40 -14.88 11.49
N ALA A 50 -3.24 -14.54 12.05
CA ALA A 50 -2.24 -15.52 12.51
C ALA A 50 -2.77 -16.45 13.61
N GLN A 51 -3.73 -15.98 14.40
CA GLN A 51 -4.28 -16.68 15.56
C GLN A 51 -5.65 -17.30 15.28
N ILE A 52 -6.07 -17.36 14.01
CA ILE A 52 -7.42 -17.81 13.62
C ILE A 52 -7.78 -19.21 14.16
N ILE A 53 -6.79 -20.09 14.28
CA ILE A 53 -6.97 -21.45 14.82
C ILE A 53 -7.23 -21.41 16.34
N GLN A 54 -6.59 -20.50 17.07
CA GLN A 54 -6.70 -20.40 18.53
C GLN A 54 -7.90 -19.54 18.96
N TYR A 55 -8.18 -18.46 18.24
CA TYR A 55 -9.21 -17.48 18.58
C TYR A 55 -10.09 -17.11 17.36
N PRO A 56 -10.83 -18.09 16.77
CA PRO A 56 -11.64 -17.85 15.57
C PRO A 56 -12.73 -16.79 15.79
N LEU A 57 -13.32 -16.76 17.00
CA LEU A 57 -14.35 -15.78 17.36
C LEU A 57 -13.84 -14.33 17.32
N ARG A 58 -12.58 -14.07 17.68
CA ARG A 58 -12.00 -12.72 17.63
C ARG A 58 -11.86 -12.25 16.18
N PHE A 59 -11.36 -13.12 15.31
CA PHE A 59 -11.27 -12.84 13.88
C PHE A 59 -12.66 -12.56 13.28
N CYS A 60 -13.62 -13.46 13.50
CA CYS A 60 -14.98 -13.32 12.96
C CYS A 60 -15.70 -12.08 13.52
N GLY A 61 -15.52 -11.75 14.80
CA GLY A 61 -16.11 -10.56 15.40
C GLY A 61 -15.62 -9.26 14.77
N TRP A 62 -14.30 -9.11 14.62
CA TRP A 62 -13.72 -7.94 13.94
C TRP A 62 -14.10 -7.88 12.45
N LEU A 63 -14.14 -9.04 11.78
CA LEU A 63 -14.58 -9.13 10.39
C LEU A 63 -16.04 -8.68 10.25
N LEU A 64 -16.91 -9.09 11.16
CA LEU A 64 -18.32 -8.69 11.18
C LEU A 64 -18.46 -7.17 11.38
N ILE A 65 -17.68 -6.58 12.30
CA ILE A 65 -17.65 -5.12 12.51
C ILE A 65 -17.22 -4.40 11.22
N GLY A 66 -16.18 -4.90 10.55
CA GLY A 66 -15.71 -4.35 9.27
C GLY A 66 -16.78 -4.43 8.18
N LEU A 67 -17.50 -5.56 8.08
CA LEU A 67 -18.61 -5.74 7.14
C LEU A 67 -19.79 -4.82 7.45
N ILE A 68 -20.16 -4.65 8.73
CA ILE A 68 -21.20 -3.71 9.16
C ILE A 68 -20.81 -2.28 8.76
N GLY A 69 -19.55 -1.89 9.02
CA GLY A 69 -19.01 -0.60 8.58
C GLY A 69 -19.08 -0.42 7.07
N LEU A 70 -18.71 -1.44 6.29
CA LEU A 70 -18.74 -1.42 4.82
C LEU A 70 -20.15 -1.26 4.28
N PHE A 71 -21.06 -2.16 4.64
CA PHE A 71 -22.43 -2.15 4.13
C PHE A 71 -23.19 -0.92 4.61
N GLY A 72 -22.98 -0.52 5.87
CA GLY A 72 -23.53 0.71 6.40
C GLY A 72 -23.00 1.93 5.66
N PHE A 73 -21.70 2.02 5.38
CA PHE A 73 -21.11 3.13 4.62
C PHE A 73 -21.66 3.20 3.19
N ILE A 74 -21.75 2.07 2.48
CA ILE A 74 -22.32 2.01 1.13
C ILE A 74 -23.78 2.47 1.13
N TRP A 75 -24.58 1.99 2.09
CA TRP A 75 -25.98 2.39 2.22
C TRP A 75 -26.12 3.88 2.53
N ARG A 76 -25.40 4.37 3.55
CA ARG A 76 -25.42 5.78 3.97
C ARG A 76 -25.00 6.70 2.83
N THR A 77 -23.98 6.31 2.06
CA THR A 77 -23.47 7.10 0.94
C THR A 77 -24.49 7.23 -0.19
N LYS A 78 -25.35 6.22 -0.40
CA LYS A 78 -26.42 6.27 -1.40
C LYS A 78 -27.59 7.16 -0.98
N VAL A 79 -27.87 7.26 0.32
CA VAL A 79 -29.02 8.00 0.86
C VAL A 79 -28.65 9.43 1.27
N SER A 80 -27.38 9.68 1.62
CA SER A 80 -26.91 10.98 2.10
C SER A 80 -26.92 12.03 0.97
N PRO A 81 -27.53 13.22 1.19
CA PRO A 81 -27.52 14.32 0.22
C PRO A 81 -26.11 14.88 -0.04
N GLN A 82 -25.23 14.79 0.96
CA GLN A 82 -23.85 15.25 0.91
C GLN A 82 -22.93 14.14 1.45
N PRO A 83 -22.70 13.06 0.68
CA PRO A 83 -21.87 11.96 1.13
C PRO A 83 -20.41 12.39 1.27
N LEU A 84 -19.71 11.79 2.24
CA LEU A 84 -18.31 12.10 2.50
C LEU A 84 -17.37 11.70 1.35
N ILE A 85 -17.71 10.61 0.65
CA ILE A 85 -17.05 10.20 -0.60
C ILE A 85 -18.14 9.83 -1.60
N LYS A 86 -18.15 10.45 -2.78
CA LYS A 86 -19.11 10.05 -3.83
C LYS A 86 -18.65 8.75 -4.48
N LEU A 87 -19.40 7.65 -4.27
CA LEU A 87 -19.13 6.36 -4.90
C LEU A 87 -19.34 6.34 -6.43
N THR A 88 -19.76 7.46 -7.03
CA THR A 88 -19.93 7.57 -8.49
C THR A 88 -18.62 7.36 -9.25
N VAL A 89 -17.47 7.63 -8.62
CA VAL A 89 -16.13 7.35 -9.17
C VAL A 89 -15.93 5.89 -9.58
N PHE A 90 -16.59 4.95 -8.89
CA PHE A 90 -16.50 3.52 -9.19
C PHE A 90 -17.23 3.09 -10.47
N HIS A 91 -18.01 3.98 -11.12
CA HIS A 91 -18.58 3.68 -12.44
C HIS A 91 -17.51 3.66 -13.53
N ASN A 92 -16.42 4.42 -13.36
CA ASN A 92 -15.31 4.40 -14.31
C ASN A 92 -14.47 3.15 -14.09
N ARG A 93 -14.64 2.16 -14.96
CA ARG A 93 -13.91 0.88 -14.87
C ARG A 93 -12.39 1.06 -15.00
N SER A 94 -11.92 2.06 -15.75
CA SER A 94 -10.48 2.34 -15.87
C SER A 94 -9.91 2.89 -14.55
N PHE A 95 -10.63 3.79 -13.88
CA PHE A 95 -10.28 4.24 -12.52
C PHE A 95 -10.18 3.06 -11.55
N ASN A 96 -11.15 2.13 -11.57
CA ASN A 96 -11.13 0.96 -10.70
C ASN A 96 -9.88 0.08 -10.89
N TYR A 97 -9.44 -0.14 -12.12
CA TYR A 97 -8.22 -0.91 -12.37
C TYR A 97 -6.97 -0.18 -11.85
N HIS A 98 -6.87 1.15 -12.03
CA HIS A 98 -5.77 1.92 -11.44
C HIS A 98 -5.79 1.85 -9.90
N LEU A 99 -6.98 1.89 -9.31
CA LEU A 99 -7.16 1.83 -7.87
C LEU A 99 -6.73 0.46 -7.30
N ILE A 100 -7.15 -0.63 -7.95
CA ILE A 100 -6.72 -2.01 -7.60
C ILE A 100 -5.22 -2.17 -7.82
N ALA A 101 -4.67 -1.67 -8.93
CA ALA A 101 -3.25 -1.74 -9.19
C ALA A 101 -2.45 -1.01 -8.11
N PHE A 102 -2.86 0.20 -7.76
CA PHE A 102 -2.21 0.98 -6.71
C PHE A 102 -2.28 0.27 -5.35
N PHE A 103 -3.44 -0.30 -5.00
CA PHE A 103 -3.61 -1.07 -3.77
C PHE A 103 -2.63 -2.25 -3.69
N LEU A 104 -2.51 -3.04 -4.77
CA LEU A 104 -1.59 -4.18 -4.82
C LEU A 104 -0.11 -3.74 -4.72
N ILE A 105 0.28 -2.65 -5.40
CA ILE A 105 1.62 -2.08 -5.28
C ILE A 105 1.91 -1.69 -3.82
N GLN A 106 0.97 -0.99 -3.17
CA GLN A 106 1.14 -0.56 -1.78
C GLN A 106 1.19 -1.73 -0.80
N LEU A 107 0.40 -2.78 -1.04
CA LEU A 107 0.44 -3.99 -0.24
C LEU A 107 1.84 -4.63 -0.31
N CYS A 108 2.42 -4.73 -1.51
CA CYS A 108 3.79 -5.23 -1.69
C CYS A 108 4.85 -4.35 -1.03
N VAL A 109 4.83 -3.04 -1.29
CA VAL A 109 5.83 -2.10 -0.77
C VAL A 109 5.80 -2.04 0.76
N LEU A 110 4.61 -1.93 1.36
CA LEU A 110 4.46 -1.81 2.82
C LEU A 110 4.67 -3.17 3.51
N GLY A 111 4.29 -4.28 2.87
CA GLY A 111 4.65 -5.62 3.32
C GLY A 111 6.17 -5.81 3.38
N LEU A 112 6.90 -5.43 2.33
CA LEU A 112 8.36 -5.50 2.28
C LEU A 112 9.04 -4.56 3.30
N ALA A 113 8.49 -3.36 3.50
CA ALA A 113 8.97 -2.43 4.51
C ALA A 113 8.93 -3.04 5.92
N PHE A 114 8.03 -3.99 6.17
CA PHE A 114 8.03 -4.81 7.38
C PHE A 114 9.04 -5.97 7.31
N ILE A 115 9.08 -6.74 6.22
CA ILE A 115 9.94 -7.95 6.14
C ILE A 115 11.43 -7.59 6.22
N LEU A 116 11.88 -6.63 5.42
CA LEU A 116 13.32 -6.45 5.17
C LEU A 116 14.10 -6.03 6.42
N PRO A 117 13.66 -5.03 7.21
CA PRO A 117 14.35 -4.68 8.45
C PRO A 117 14.32 -5.83 9.47
N ASN A 118 13.21 -6.56 9.55
CA ASN A 118 13.08 -7.71 10.46
C ASN A 118 13.98 -8.87 10.02
N TYR A 119 14.15 -9.10 8.73
CA TYR A 119 15.06 -10.11 8.20
C TYR A 119 16.52 -9.77 8.56
N ILE A 120 16.94 -8.52 8.31
CA ILE A 120 18.30 -8.07 8.64
C ILE A 120 18.59 -8.21 10.13
N GLN A 121 17.63 -7.86 10.99
CA GLN A 121 17.79 -7.93 12.43
C GLN A 121 17.77 -9.36 12.95
N LEU A 122 16.73 -10.12 12.63
CA LEU A 122 16.45 -11.40 13.27
C LEU A 122 17.10 -12.60 12.57
N VAL A 123 17.40 -12.48 11.27
CA VAL A 123 18.06 -13.54 10.48
C VAL A 123 19.55 -13.26 10.33
N ASN A 124 19.94 -12.04 9.94
CA ASN A 124 21.35 -11.68 9.78
C ASN A 124 22.03 -11.25 11.09
N GLY A 125 21.27 -11.14 12.20
CA GLY A 125 21.80 -10.78 13.52
C GLY A 125 22.36 -9.37 13.60
N GLN A 126 21.93 -8.46 12.73
CA GLN A 126 22.42 -7.09 12.67
C GLN A 126 21.59 -6.14 13.55
N SER A 127 22.15 -4.97 13.86
CA SER A 127 21.43 -3.96 14.65
C SER A 127 20.31 -3.27 13.84
N ALA A 128 19.33 -2.71 14.55
CA ALA A 128 18.25 -1.91 13.94
C ALA A 128 18.78 -0.71 13.14
N LEU A 129 19.87 -0.09 13.60
CA LEU A 129 20.53 1.00 12.89
C LEU A 129 21.04 0.56 11.51
N LEU A 130 21.73 -0.58 11.45
CA LEU A 130 22.23 -1.13 10.18
C LEU A 130 21.09 -1.53 9.26
N ALA A 131 20.02 -2.13 9.80
CA ALA A 131 18.82 -2.44 9.02
C ALA A 131 18.20 -1.19 8.38
N GLY A 132 18.10 -0.09 9.15
CA GLY A 132 17.65 1.20 8.63
C GLY A 132 18.57 1.76 7.53
N LEU A 133 19.89 1.67 7.72
CA LEU A 133 20.88 2.14 6.75
C LEU A 133 20.86 1.33 5.44
N PHE A 134 20.55 0.03 5.47
CA PHE A 134 20.39 -0.75 4.22
C PHE A 134 19.14 -0.38 3.43
N VAL A 135 18.08 0.12 4.09
CA VAL A 135 16.81 0.48 3.44
C VAL A 135 16.82 1.95 2.99
N LEU A 136 17.52 2.84 3.71
CA LEU A 136 17.52 4.28 3.46
C LEU A 136 17.92 4.68 2.03
N PRO A 137 19.00 4.15 1.42
CA PRO A 137 19.38 4.49 0.05
C PRO A 137 18.31 4.13 -0.98
N GLY A 138 17.55 3.05 -0.74
CA GLY A 138 16.40 2.68 -1.56
C GLY A 138 15.33 3.77 -1.54
N ALA A 139 14.95 4.25 -0.36
CA ALA A 139 13.95 5.30 -0.24
C ALA A 139 14.38 6.60 -0.97
N ALA A 140 15.66 6.96 -0.85
CA ALA A 140 16.24 8.10 -1.58
C ALA A 140 16.15 7.92 -3.11
N LEU A 141 16.51 6.74 -3.62
CA LEU A 141 16.35 6.43 -5.04
C LEU A 141 14.89 6.49 -5.49
N GLY A 142 13.96 5.94 -4.70
CA GLY A 142 12.53 6.03 -5.01
C GLY A 142 12.05 7.48 -5.13
N ALA A 143 12.50 8.35 -4.22
CA ALA A 143 12.21 9.78 -4.26
C ALA A 143 12.80 10.49 -5.49
N ILE A 144 13.98 10.08 -5.96
CA ILE A 144 14.62 10.60 -7.18
C ILE A 144 13.87 10.13 -8.44
N PHE A 145 13.44 8.87 -8.46
CA PHE A 145 12.77 8.29 -9.63
C PHE A 145 11.29 8.68 -9.74
N ALA A 146 10.65 9.15 -8.66
CA ALA A 146 9.29 9.67 -8.69
C ALA A 146 9.09 10.84 -9.69
N PRO A 147 9.84 11.96 -9.63
CA PRO A 147 9.71 13.04 -10.61
C PRO A 147 10.20 12.64 -12.00
N LEU A 148 11.18 11.73 -12.12
CA LEU A 148 11.58 11.19 -13.41
C LEU A 148 10.44 10.40 -14.07
N GLY A 149 9.73 9.58 -13.31
CA GLY A 149 8.54 8.88 -13.77
C GLY A 149 7.45 9.84 -14.24
N GLY A 150 7.22 10.93 -13.50
CA GLY A 150 6.28 11.99 -13.90
C GLY A 150 6.64 12.62 -15.23
N ARG A 151 7.93 12.96 -15.45
CA ARG A 151 8.40 13.48 -16.75
C ARG A 151 8.19 12.49 -17.89
N ILE A 152 8.38 11.19 -17.65
CA ILE A 152 8.12 10.14 -18.63
C ILE A 152 6.62 10.04 -18.92
N LEU A 153 5.76 10.15 -17.90
CA LEU A 153 4.31 10.17 -18.04
C LEU A 153 3.86 11.33 -18.94
N ASP A 154 4.36 12.54 -18.68
CA ASP A 154 3.98 13.74 -19.43
C ASP A 154 4.42 13.66 -20.90
N ARG A 155 5.63 13.13 -21.15
CA ARG A 155 6.21 13.07 -22.50
C ARG A 155 5.76 11.88 -23.33
N TYR A 156 5.56 10.72 -22.71
CA TYR A 156 5.34 9.45 -23.40
C TYR A 156 4.05 8.73 -23.01
N GLY A 157 3.23 9.34 -22.16
CA GLY A 157 1.99 8.78 -21.64
C GLY A 157 2.18 7.82 -20.46
N ALA A 158 1.10 7.58 -19.73
CA ALA A 158 1.09 6.84 -18.48
C ALA A 158 1.54 5.37 -18.58
N ALA A 159 1.29 4.71 -19.72
CA ALA A 159 1.58 3.29 -19.87
C ALA A 159 3.06 2.95 -19.69
N LYS A 160 3.97 3.78 -20.23
CA LYS A 160 5.42 3.51 -20.17
C LYS A 160 5.97 3.49 -18.74
N PRO A 161 5.88 4.57 -17.93
CA PRO A 161 6.45 4.57 -16.59
C PRO A 161 5.78 3.56 -15.66
N ILE A 162 4.46 3.34 -15.81
CA ILE A 162 3.71 2.40 -14.96
C ILE A 162 4.11 0.95 -15.25
N LEU A 163 4.14 0.53 -16.53
CA LEU A 163 4.49 -0.84 -16.90
C LEU A 163 5.98 -1.13 -16.67
N THR A 164 6.88 -0.18 -16.94
CA THR A 164 8.31 -0.38 -16.67
C THR A 164 8.56 -0.47 -15.16
N GLY A 165 7.98 0.42 -14.37
CA GLY A 165 8.09 0.38 -12.91
C GLY A 165 7.53 -0.91 -12.32
N ALA A 166 6.35 -1.34 -12.79
CA ALA A 166 5.74 -2.59 -12.34
C ALA A 166 6.56 -3.84 -12.76
N SER A 167 7.16 -3.84 -13.94
CA SER A 167 8.06 -4.92 -14.38
C SER A 167 9.33 -4.99 -13.51
N ILE A 168 9.92 -3.83 -13.20
CA ILE A 168 11.10 -3.74 -12.31
C ILE A 168 10.76 -4.26 -10.90
N LEU A 169 9.62 -3.86 -10.35
CA LEU A 169 9.09 -4.36 -9.07
C LEU A 169 8.91 -5.88 -9.07
N THR A 170 8.37 -6.43 -10.15
CA THR A 170 8.17 -7.87 -10.33
C THR A 170 9.51 -8.61 -10.34
N VAL A 171 10.51 -8.10 -11.05
CA VAL A 171 11.87 -8.67 -11.06
C VAL A 171 12.52 -8.59 -9.68
N ALA A 172 12.39 -7.47 -8.97
CA ALA A 172 12.95 -7.32 -7.62
C ALA A 172 12.30 -8.31 -6.64
N LEU A 173 10.97 -8.47 -6.68
CA LEU A 173 10.25 -9.47 -5.87
C LEU A 173 10.67 -10.89 -6.25
N PHE A 174 10.83 -11.18 -7.55
CA PHE A 174 11.34 -12.46 -8.01
C PHE A 174 12.71 -12.76 -7.38
N LEU A 175 13.65 -11.80 -7.43
CA LEU A 175 14.97 -11.94 -6.81
C LEU A 175 14.88 -12.22 -5.30
N PHE A 176 13.97 -11.56 -4.57
CA PHE A 176 13.72 -11.87 -3.16
C PHE A 176 13.19 -13.29 -2.94
N VAL A 177 12.37 -13.83 -3.84
CA VAL A 177 11.87 -15.21 -3.75
C VAL A 177 13.01 -16.22 -3.91
N ILE A 178 13.79 -16.12 -4.99
CA ILE A 178 14.86 -17.09 -5.29
C ILE A 178 16.01 -17.02 -4.27
N LEU A 179 16.31 -15.83 -3.77
CA LEU A 179 17.42 -15.59 -2.84
C LEU A 179 16.98 -15.55 -1.38
N GLY A 180 15.70 -15.75 -1.08
CA GLY A 180 15.09 -15.52 0.23
C GLY A 180 15.74 -16.25 1.41
N MET A 181 16.34 -17.42 1.16
CA MET A 181 17.07 -18.19 2.18
C MET A 181 18.56 -17.84 2.30
N ARG A 182 19.07 -16.95 1.44
CA ARG A 182 20.49 -16.59 1.31
C ARG A 182 20.72 -15.07 1.35
N LEU A 183 19.71 -14.31 1.79
CA LEU A 183 19.79 -12.85 1.83
C LEU A 183 20.82 -12.39 2.88
N THR A 184 21.72 -11.52 2.45
CA THR A 184 22.60 -10.73 3.30
C THR A 184 22.16 -9.26 3.26
N GLY A 185 22.61 -8.43 4.21
CA GLY A 185 22.29 -7.00 4.21
C GLY A 185 22.64 -6.29 2.89
N LEU A 186 23.77 -6.63 2.28
CA LEU A 186 24.17 -6.11 0.97
C LEU A 186 23.24 -6.57 -0.16
N LEU A 187 22.86 -7.85 -0.17
CA LEU A 187 21.92 -8.39 -1.15
C LEU A 187 20.55 -7.73 -1.03
N ILE A 188 20.08 -7.52 0.20
CA ILE A 188 18.83 -6.81 0.48
C ILE A 188 18.92 -5.38 -0.03
N LEU A 189 20.00 -4.65 0.26
CA LEU A 189 20.21 -3.30 -0.27
C LEU A 189 20.11 -3.29 -1.80
N LEU A 190 20.88 -4.11 -2.50
CA LEU A 190 20.92 -4.09 -3.97
C LEU A 190 19.54 -4.38 -4.61
N ILE A 191 18.83 -5.40 -4.10
CA ILE A 191 17.49 -5.74 -4.61
C ILE A 191 16.48 -4.65 -4.23
N TYR A 192 16.61 -4.05 -3.04
CA TYR A 192 15.73 -2.98 -2.58
C TYR A 192 15.92 -1.66 -3.35
N LEU A 193 17.14 -1.35 -3.80
CA LEU A 193 17.38 -0.23 -4.73
C LEU A 193 16.58 -0.44 -6.02
N LEU A 194 16.64 -1.63 -6.61
CA LEU A 194 15.87 -1.98 -7.81
C LEU A 194 14.37 -1.85 -7.56
N LEU A 195 13.89 -2.36 -6.43
CA LEU A 195 12.49 -2.26 -6.02
C LEU A 195 12.01 -0.80 -5.91
N MET A 196 12.83 0.06 -5.32
CA MET A 196 12.48 1.46 -5.11
C MET A 196 12.55 2.30 -6.39
N ILE A 197 13.41 1.95 -7.34
CA ILE A 197 13.36 2.49 -8.71
C ILE A 197 12.01 2.16 -9.35
N GLY A 198 11.60 0.89 -9.28
CA GLY A 198 10.30 0.45 -9.81
C GLY A 198 9.12 1.17 -9.15
N THR A 199 9.18 1.32 -7.82
CA THR A 199 8.18 2.02 -7.01
C THR A 199 8.07 3.50 -7.40
N GLY A 200 9.19 4.20 -7.51
CA GLY A 200 9.23 5.61 -7.92
C GLY A 200 8.62 5.83 -9.30
N LEU A 201 8.87 4.92 -10.25
CA LEU A 201 8.30 4.98 -11.59
C LEU A 201 6.81 4.63 -11.65
N THR A 202 6.29 3.75 -10.79
CA THR A 202 4.91 3.26 -10.93
C THR A 202 3.90 3.94 -9.99
N MET A 203 4.27 4.21 -8.74
CA MET A 203 3.29 4.52 -7.68
C MET A 203 2.53 5.82 -7.95
N GLY A 204 3.26 6.93 -8.08
CA GLY A 204 2.66 8.24 -8.35
C GLY A 204 1.98 8.28 -9.73
N ASN A 205 2.59 7.67 -10.74
CA ASN A 205 2.05 7.66 -12.10
C ASN A 205 0.74 6.87 -12.21
N THR A 206 0.60 5.77 -11.47
CA THR A 206 -0.66 5.00 -11.40
C THR A 206 -1.78 5.83 -10.78
N MET A 207 -1.48 6.55 -9.70
CA MET A 207 -2.43 7.46 -9.05
C MET A 207 -2.85 8.60 -9.99
N THR A 208 -1.88 9.31 -10.59
CA THR A 208 -2.14 10.39 -11.54
C THR A 208 -2.95 9.92 -12.74
N SER A 209 -2.57 8.79 -13.34
CA SER A 209 -3.29 8.20 -14.47
C SER A 209 -4.71 7.81 -14.10
N GLY A 210 -4.93 7.24 -12.90
CA GLY A 210 -6.26 6.92 -12.40
C GLY A 210 -7.14 8.15 -12.20
N LEU A 211 -6.62 9.21 -11.55
CA LEU A 211 -7.34 10.46 -11.33
C LEU A 211 -7.71 11.17 -12.64
N ASN A 212 -6.88 11.04 -13.67
CA ASN A 212 -7.16 11.58 -15.00
C ASN A 212 -8.33 10.88 -15.72
N GLN A 213 -8.80 9.74 -15.20
CA GLN A 213 -10.02 9.09 -15.70
C GLN A 213 -11.30 9.69 -15.09
N LEU A 214 -11.19 10.55 -14.08
CA LEU A 214 -12.32 11.16 -13.39
C LEU A 214 -12.51 12.61 -13.84
N THR A 215 -13.75 13.10 -13.72
CA THR A 215 -14.03 14.53 -13.89
C THR A 215 -13.37 15.34 -12.78
N LEU A 216 -13.09 16.63 -13.01
CA LEU A 216 -12.49 17.51 -11.98
C LEU A 216 -13.27 17.49 -10.65
N ALA A 217 -14.60 17.42 -10.72
CA ALA A 217 -15.48 17.34 -9.55
C ALA A 217 -15.34 16.03 -8.75
N GLN A 218 -14.82 14.96 -9.37
CA GLN A 218 -14.65 13.63 -8.80
C GLN A 218 -13.21 13.34 -8.35
N GLN A 219 -12.23 14.15 -8.76
CA GLN A 219 -10.82 13.90 -8.43
C GLN A 219 -10.53 13.97 -6.94
N ALA A 220 -11.22 14.83 -6.19
CA ALA A 220 -11.09 14.89 -4.73
C ALA A 220 -11.53 13.56 -4.06
N ASP A 221 -12.68 13.02 -4.46
CA ASP A 221 -13.17 11.71 -4.00
C ASP A 221 -12.21 10.58 -4.39
N GLY A 222 -11.74 10.58 -5.64
CA GLY A 222 -10.78 9.59 -6.13
C GLY A 222 -9.45 9.63 -5.38
N ASN A 223 -8.95 10.83 -5.06
CA ASN A 223 -7.71 11.02 -4.32
C ASN A 223 -7.88 10.55 -2.85
N ALA A 224 -9.03 10.85 -2.23
CA ALA A 224 -9.37 10.32 -0.92
C ALA A 224 -9.37 8.78 -0.91
N LEU A 225 -9.90 8.13 -1.96
CA LEU A 225 -9.86 6.67 -2.09
C LEU A 225 -8.45 6.11 -2.22
N PHE A 226 -7.57 6.74 -3.02
CA PHE A 226 -6.17 6.32 -3.14
C PHE A 226 -5.43 6.36 -1.79
N ASN A 227 -5.55 7.47 -1.05
CA ASN A 227 -4.93 7.60 0.27
C ASN A 227 -5.52 6.61 1.28
N THR A 228 -6.84 6.45 1.26
CA THR A 228 -7.53 5.51 2.16
C THR A 228 -7.06 4.07 1.90
N LEU A 229 -7.01 3.66 0.63
CA LEU A 229 -6.53 2.32 0.25
C LEU A 229 -5.03 2.15 0.51
N GLN A 230 -4.22 3.21 0.42
CA GLN A 230 -2.82 3.16 0.80
C GLN A 230 -2.66 2.75 2.27
N GLN A 231 -3.39 3.40 3.17
CA GLN A 231 -3.32 3.11 4.60
C GLN A 231 -3.87 1.71 4.91
N PHE A 232 -4.96 1.34 4.25
CA PHE A 232 -5.52 0.00 4.37
C PHE A 232 -4.56 -1.09 3.85
N ALA A 233 -3.91 -0.86 2.71
CA ALA A 233 -2.89 -1.76 2.16
C ALA A 233 -1.69 -1.92 3.10
N GLY A 234 -1.31 -0.85 3.81
CA GLY A 234 -0.27 -0.91 4.83
C GLY A 234 -0.65 -1.82 6.00
N ALA A 235 -1.84 -1.60 6.56
CA ALA A 235 -2.34 -2.39 7.68
C ALA A 235 -2.53 -3.88 7.32
N VAL A 236 -3.20 -4.14 6.20
CA VAL A 236 -3.48 -5.50 5.73
C VAL A 236 -2.23 -6.20 5.23
N GLY A 237 -1.40 -5.52 4.43
CA GLY A 237 -0.18 -6.09 3.86
C GLY A 237 0.82 -6.51 4.93
N THR A 238 1.07 -5.66 5.92
CA THR A 238 1.95 -6.00 7.05
C THR A 238 1.38 -7.12 7.92
N SER A 239 0.07 -7.09 8.21
CA SER A 239 -0.60 -8.15 8.99
C SER A 239 -0.56 -9.50 8.28
N LEU A 240 -0.86 -9.54 6.97
CA LEU A 240 -0.88 -10.76 6.17
C LEU A 240 0.52 -11.40 6.09
N VAL A 241 1.53 -10.57 5.82
CA VAL A 241 2.93 -11.00 5.79
C VAL A 241 3.39 -11.51 7.15
N SER A 242 3.11 -10.77 8.22
CA SER A 242 3.47 -11.18 9.59
C SER A 242 2.79 -12.50 9.98
N ALA A 243 1.51 -12.65 9.64
CA ALA A 243 0.74 -13.87 9.88
C ALA A 243 1.32 -15.07 9.12
N LEU A 244 1.68 -14.89 7.85
CA LEU A 244 2.33 -15.95 7.07
C LEU A 244 3.68 -16.35 7.64
N ILE A 245 4.52 -15.37 8.01
CA ILE A 245 5.81 -15.63 8.64
C ILE A 245 5.60 -16.44 9.93
N THR A 246 4.65 -16.03 10.78
CA THR A 246 4.34 -16.71 12.04
C THR A 246 3.83 -18.14 11.81
N LEU A 247 2.90 -18.32 10.87
CA LEU A 247 2.32 -19.63 10.54
C LEU A 247 3.39 -20.62 10.06
N VAL A 248 4.33 -20.15 9.25
CA VAL A 248 5.47 -20.94 8.80
C VAL A 248 6.43 -21.23 9.95
N GLN A 249 6.70 -20.26 10.83
CA GLN A 249 7.59 -20.46 11.98
C GLN A 249 7.09 -21.56 12.93
N VAL A 250 5.77 -21.64 13.15
CA VAL A 250 5.16 -22.67 14.01
C VAL A 250 5.36 -24.07 13.42
N GLN A 251 5.29 -24.21 12.10
CA GLN A 251 5.38 -25.52 11.42
C GLN A 251 6.81 -25.93 11.05
N ALA A 252 7.71 -24.96 10.85
CA ALA A 252 9.08 -25.22 10.42
C ALA A 252 9.97 -25.69 11.56
N SER A 253 10.94 -26.58 11.25
CA SER A 253 11.97 -27.07 12.16
C SER A 253 13.31 -26.35 11.96
N GLY A 254 14.17 -26.34 12.99
CA GLY A 254 15.50 -25.73 12.95
C GLY A 254 15.61 -24.44 13.78
N SER A 255 16.69 -23.68 13.56
CA SER A 255 16.96 -22.44 14.30
C SER A 255 15.91 -21.36 14.06
N ALA A 256 15.72 -20.46 15.02
CA ALA A 256 14.78 -19.34 14.91
C ALA A 256 15.02 -18.50 13.63
N ALA A 257 16.29 -18.19 13.34
CA ALA A 257 16.69 -17.47 12.13
C ALA A 257 16.26 -18.19 10.85
N ARG A 258 16.43 -19.52 10.77
CA ARG A 258 16.02 -20.32 9.60
C ARG A 258 14.51 -20.31 9.41
N LYS A 259 13.74 -20.42 10.50
CA LYS A 259 12.27 -20.39 10.45
C LYS A 259 11.75 -19.03 9.97
N ILE A 260 12.33 -17.93 10.47
CA ILE A 260 12.02 -16.57 10.03
C ILE A 260 12.36 -16.39 8.55
N ALA A 261 13.54 -16.84 8.11
CA ALA A 261 13.97 -16.74 6.71
C ALA A 261 13.03 -17.51 5.76
N LEU A 262 12.57 -18.69 6.17
CA LEU A 262 11.63 -19.50 5.38
C LEU A 262 10.26 -18.83 5.31
N GLY A 263 9.76 -18.32 6.43
CA GLY A 263 8.52 -17.53 6.47
C GLY A 263 8.58 -16.28 5.58
N ALA A 264 9.71 -15.55 5.62
CA ALA A 264 9.93 -14.39 4.77
C ALA A 264 9.98 -14.78 3.28
N THR A 265 10.61 -15.91 2.95
CA THR A 265 10.67 -16.41 1.57
C THR A 265 9.27 -16.74 1.03
N VAL A 266 8.42 -17.38 1.84
CA VAL A 266 7.02 -17.64 1.49
C VAL A 266 6.23 -16.32 1.32
N ALA A 267 6.45 -15.35 2.20
CA ALA A 267 5.83 -14.03 2.09
C ALA A 267 6.27 -13.28 0.82
N PHE A 268 7.56 -13.33 0.45
CA PHE A 268 8.03 -12.81 -0.83
C PHE A 268 7.33 -13.48 -2.01
N GLY A 269 7.09 -14.80 -1.94
CA GLY A 269 6.34 -15.55 -2.94
C GLY A 269 4.91 -15.04 -3.11
N LEU A 270 4.21 -14.81 -1.99
CA LEU A 270 2.87 -14.22 -2.02
C LEU A 270 2.89 -12.82 -2.68
N LEU A 271 3.80 -11.95 -2.26
CA LEU A 271 3.89 -10.59 -2.81
C LEU A 271 4.26 -10.62 -4.30
N PHE A 272 5.09 -11.58 -4.73
CA PHE A 272 5.40 -11.80 -6.14
C PHE A 272 4.15 -12.19 -6.94
N VAL A 273 3.30 -13.08 -6.42
CA VAL A 273 2.01 -13.43 -7.05
C VAL A 273 1.11 -12.20 -7.15
N PHE A 274 1.01 -11.38 -6.10
CA PHE A 274 0.26 -10.12 -6.17
C PHE A 274 0.81 -9.17 -7.23
N MET A 275 2.13 -9.15 -7.44
CA MET A 275 2.74 -8.33 -8.48
C MET A 275 2.48 -8.87 -9.90
N LEU A 276 2.42 -10.19 -10.09
CA LEU A 276 1.99 -10.78 -11.35
C LEU A 276 0.53 -10.43 -11.67
N LEU A 277 -0.36 -10.51 -10.67
CA LEU A 277 -1.74 -10.05 -10.80
C LEU A 277 -1.80 -8.54 -11.11
N ASN A 278 -0.93 -7.76 -10.48
CA ASN A 278 -0.82 -6.33 -10.71
C ASN A 278 -0.49 -6.00 -12.18
N LEU A 279 0.44 -6.73 -12.81
CA LEU A 279 0.76 -6.55 -14.24
C LEU A 279 -0.45 -6.79 -15.14
N ILE A 280 -1.27 -7.79 -14.83
CA ILE A 280 -2.52 -8.07 -15.55
C ILE A 280 -3.50 -6.91 -15.38
N VAL A 281 -3.70 -6.45 -14.14
CA VAL A 281 -4.63 -5.34 -13.82
C VAL A 281 -4.20 -4.04 -14.49
N ILE A 282 -2.91 -3.69 -14.45
CA ILE A 282 -2.36 -2.52 -15.12
C ILE A 282 -2.55 -2.63 -16.64
N SER A 283 -2.30 -3.81 -17.22
CA SER A 283 -2.50 -4.01 -18.66
C SER A 283 -3.97 -3.80 -19.06
N MET A 284 -4.92 -4.24 -18.23
CA MET A 284 -6.35 -3.96 -18.45
C MET A 284 -6.69 -2.48 -18.30
N ALA A 285 -6.08 -1.78 -17.32
CA ALA A 285 -6.25 -0.35 -17.12
C ALA A 285 -5.81 0.45 -18.37
N MET A 286 -4.67 0.07 -18.96
CA MET A 286 -4.09 0.75 -20.12
C MET A 286 -4.83 0.44 -21.43
N LYS A 287 -5.43 -0.75 -21.59
CA LYS A 287 -6.17 -1.12 -22.80
C LYS A 287 -7.51 -0.39 -22.95
N ARG A 288 -8.14 0.05 -21.85
CA ARG A 288 -9.45 0.72 -21.86
C ARG A 288 -9.36 2.25 -22.03
N ARG A 289 -8.32 2.70 -22.74
CA ARG A 289 -8.07 4.12 -23.02
C ARG A 289 -8.74 4.60 -24.32
N GLN A 290 -9.69 3.81 -24.86
CA GLN A 290 -10.48 4.12 -26.04
C GLN A 290 -11.95 4.28 -25.64
#